data_AF-A0A258P3A8-F1
#
_entry.id   AF-A0A258P3A8-F1
#
_cell.length_a   1.000
_cell.length_b   1.000
_cell.length_c   1.000
_cell.angle_alpha   90.00
_cell.angle_beta   90.00
_cell.angle_gamma   90.00
#
_symmetry.space_group_name_H-M   'P 1'
#
loop_
_entity.id
_entity.type
_entity.pdbx_description
1 polymer ?
#
loop_
_entity_poly.entity_id
_entity_poly.type
_entity_poly.pdbx_seq_one_letter_code
_entity_poly.pdbx_strand_id
1 'polypeptide(L)'
;MRPAPSNPNVSPWLWESAVLEHENYLKQYHLLRNMGLTDEQADRYLDLSNLAAAQLERLTTADVDFPFSDHASAFDELSRNIAEMRALLGY
;
A
#
# COMPACT_ATOMS: atom_id res chain seq x y z
N MET A 1 -20.09 -18.48 3.26
CA MET A 1 -19.45 -18.89 2.00
C MET A 1 -19.04 -17.62 1.26
N ARG A 2 -17.78 -17.50 0.81
CA ARG A 2 -17.33 -16.33 0.04
C ARG A 2 -17.98 -16.38 -1.36
N PRO A 3 -18.41 -15.25 -1.94
CA PRO A 3 -19.06 -15.24 -3.25
C PRO A 3 -18.09 -15.78 -4.31
N ALA A 4 -18.60 -16.59 -5.25
CA ALA A 4 -17.82 -17.10 -6.38
C ALA A 4 -17.62 -16.00 -7.44
N PRO A 5 -16.54 -16.04 -8.24
CA PRO A 5 -16.33 -15.06 -9.29
C PRO A 5 -17.50 -15.13 -10.30
N SER A 6 -18.09 -13.98 -10.60
CA SER A 6 -19.16 -13.86 -11.60
C SER A 6 -18.63 -13.97 -13.05
N ASN A 7 -17.32 -13.78 -13.24
CA ASN A 7 -16.66 -13.90 -14.52
C ASN A 7 -15.94 -15.26 -14.64
N PRO A 8 -16.37 -16.13 -15.57
CA PRO A 8 -15.80 -17.48 -15.73
C PRO A 8 -14.34 -17.49 -16.21
N ASN A 9 -13.80 -16.37 -16.69
CA ASN A 9 -12.41 -16.25 -17.12
C ASN A 9 -11.44 -15.94 -15.96
N VAL A 10 -11.95 -15.65 -14.76
CA VAL A 10 -11.11 -15.41 -13.58
C VAL A 10 -10.82 -16.74 -12.92
N SER A 11 -9.54 -17.11 -12.86
CA SER A 11 -9.13 -18.34 -12.19
C SER A 11 -9.48 -18.29 -10.68
N PRO A 12 -9.93 -19.39 -10.05
CA PRO A 12 -10.35 -19.39 -8.64
C PRO A 12 -9.29 -18.84 -7.67
N TRP A 13 -8.00 -19.16 -7.88
CA TRP A 13 -6.90 -18.67 -7.05
C TRP A 13 -6.70 -17.14 -7.14
N LEU A 14 -6.89 -16.56 -8.33
CA LEU A 14 -6.80 -15.12 -8.56
C LEU A 14 -7.96 -14.40 -7.86
N TRP A 15 -9.16 -14.98 -7.91
CA TRP A 15 -10.32 -14.47 -7.19
C TRP A 15 -10.11 -14.50 -5.67
N GLU A 16 -9.66 -15.63 -5.12
CA GLU A 16 -9.39 -15.75 -3.68
C GLU A 16 -8.33 -14.75 -3.22
N SER A 17 -7.28 -14.53 -4.01
CA SER A 17 -6.24 -13.54 -3.72
C SER A 17 -6.81 -12.13 -3.71
N ALA A 18 -7.60 -11.75 -4.72
CA ALA A 18 -8.24 -10.44 -4.78
C ALA A 18 -9.22 -10.19 -3.62
N VAL A 19 -9.97 -11.22 -3.20
CA VAL A 19 -10.84 -11.14 -2.02
C VAL A 19 -10.02 -10.91 -0.75
N LEU A 20 -8.91 -11.62 -0.57
CA LEU A 20 -8.04 -11.44 0.60
C LEU A 20 -7.41 -10.04 0.64
N GLU A 21 -6.95 -9.54 -0.50
CA GLU A 21 -6.42 -8.17 -0.63
C GLU A 21 -7.50 -7.13 -0.28
N HIS A 22 -8.72 -7.31 -0.80
CA HIS A 22 -9.83 -6.41 -0.49
C HIS A 22 -10.25 -6.46 0.99
N GLU A 23 -10.32 -7.65 1.59
CA GLU A 23 -10.61 -7.79 3.01
C GLU A 23 -9.51 -7.13 3.88
N ASN A 24 -8.25 -7.22 3.45
CA ASN A 24 -7.13 -6.55 4.12
C ASN A 24 -7.23 -5.03 4.00
N TYR A 25 -7.53 -4.52 2.80
CA TYR A 25 -7.80 -3.11 2.55
C TYR A 25 -8.87 -2.58 3.51
N LEU A 26 -10.04 -3.25 3.57
CA LEU A 26 -11.15 -2.82 4.42
C LEU A 26 -10.77 -2.79 5.90
N LYS A 27 -10.01 -3.78 6.38
CA LYS A 27 -9.52 -3.80 7.77
C LYS A 27 -8.66 -2.58 8.08
N GLN A 28 -7.72 -2.24 7.21
CA GLN A 28 -6.83 -1.09 7.40
C GLN A 28 -7.60 0.23 7.29
N TYR A 29 -8.48 0.34 6.29
CA TYR A 29 -9.37 1.49 6.12
C TYR A 29 -10.22 1.76 7.36
N HIS A 30 -10.90 0.74 7.90
CA HIS A 30 -11.71 0.89 9.10
C HIS A 30 -10.87 1.28 10.33
N LEU A 31 -9.64 0.77 10.44
CA LEU A 31 -8.74 1.18 11.51
C LEU A 31 -8.41 2.67 11.40
N LEU A 32 -8.09 3.17 10.21
CA LEU A 32 -7.81 4.60 9.98
C LEU A 32 -9.03 5.48 10.27
N ARG A 33 -10.23 5.04 9.86
CA ARG A 33 -11.49 5.74 10.17
C ARG A 33 -11.76 5.77 11.67
N ASN A 34 -11.47 4.69 12.40
CA ASN A 34 -11.59 4.65 13.85
C ASN A 34 -10.57 5.57 14.56
N MET A 35 -9.45 5.87 13.92
CA MET A 35 -8.48 6.87 14.38
C MET A 35 -8.92 8.32 14.09
N GLY A 36 -10.07 8.52 13.43
CA GLY A 36 -10.65 9.83 13.17
C GLY A 36 -10.29 10.43 11.81
N LEU A 37 -9.58 9.70 10.94
CA LEU A 37 -9.29 10.15 9.58
C LEU A 37 -10.60 10.21 8.78
N THR A 38 -10.72 11.16 7.85
CA THR A 38 -11.81 11.18 6.86
C THR A 38 -11.66 10.03 5.86
N ASP A 39 -12.69 9.77 5.04
CA ASP A 39 -12.60 8.76 3.97
C ASP A 39 -11.45 9.11 3.00
N GLU A 40 -11.35 10.38 2.58
CA GLU A 40 -10.27 10.88 1.72
C GLU A 40 -8.87 10.73 2.34
N GLN A 41 -8.73 10.99 3.65
CA GLN A 41 -7.46 10.83 4.35
C GLN A 41 -7.06 9.36 4.51
N ALA A 42 -8.03 8.48 4.79
CA ALA A 42 -7.79 7.05 4.91
C ALA A 42 -7.34 6.45 3.57
N ASP A 43 -8.02 6.78 2.47
CA ASP A 43 -7.63 6.35 1.12
C ASP A 43 -6.23 6.85 0.77
N ARG A 44 -5.96 8.15 1.01
CA ARG A 44 -4.64 8.73 0.76
C ARG A 44 -3.54 8.05 1.57
N TYR A 45 -3.80 7.71 2.83
CA TYR A 45 -2.84 7.01 3.68
C TYR A 45 -2.52 5.61 3.12
N LEU A 46 -3.54 4.87 2.66
CA LEU A 46 -3.36 3.54 2.09
C LEU A 46 -2.58 3.58 0.77
N ASP A 47 -2.85 4.56 -0.09
CA ASP A 47 -2.08 4.79 -1.32
C ASP A 47 -0.61 5.08 -1.02
N LEU A 48 -0.33 5.95 -0.05
CA LEU A 48 1.03 6.26 0.39
C LEU A 48 1.73 5.05 0.99
N SER A 49 1.01 4.23 1.76
CA SER A 49 1.52 2.99 2.33
C SER A 49 1.91 1.98 1.25
N ASN A 50 1.09 1.84 0.19
CA ASN A 50 1.39 0.96 -0.93
C ASN A 50 2.58 1.46 -1.75
N LEU A 51 2.66 2.78 -2.00
CA LEU A 51 3.81 3.39 -2.67
C LEU A 51 5.10 3.19 -1.87
N ALA A 52 5.05 3.41 -0.55
CA ALA A 52 6.19 3.21 0.34
C ALA A 52 6.64 1.74 0.37
N ALA A 53 5.70 0.79 0.40
CA ALA A 53 6.01 -0.64 0.33
C ALA A 53 6.71 -1.01 -0.98
N ALA A 54 6.21 -0.54 -2.13
CA ALA A 54 6.83 -0.78 -3.42
C ALA A 54 8.23 -0.16 -3.55
N GLN A 55 8.44 1.02 -2.96
CA GLN A 55 9.75 1.68 -2.89
C GLN A 55 10.72 0.89 -2.00
N LEU A 56 10.26 0.39 -0.85
CA LEU A 56 11.06 -0.46 0.03
C LEU A 56 11.43 -1.78 -0.64
N GLU A 57 10.51 -2.44 -1.33
CA GLU A 57 10.82 -3.66 -2.09
C GLU A 57 11.96 -3.41 -3.08
N ARG A 58 11.88 -2.33 -3.87
CA ARG A 58 12.95 -1.91 -4.81
C ARG A 58 14.30 -1.68 -4.12
N LEU A 59 14.30 -1.14 -2.91
CA LEU A 59 15.53 -0.91 -2.14
C LEU A 59 16.10 -2.20 -1.52
N THR A 60 15.28 -3.23 -1.31
CA THR A 60 15.67 -4.50 -0.67
C THR A 60 16.07 -5.60 -1.64
N THR A 61 15.47 -5.65 -2.84
CA THR A 61 15.92 -6.54 -3.91
C THR A 61 17.18 -5.98 -4.52
N ALA A 62 18.32 -6.35 -3.93
CA ALA A 62 19.61 -6.63 -4.57
C ALA A 62 19.85 -6.18 -6.04
N ASP A 63 19.62 -4.92 -6.37
CA ASP A 63 20.30 -4.23 -7.46
C ASP A 63 21.72 -3.91 -6.96
N VAL A 64 22.50 -4.98 -6.78
CA VAL A 64 23.89 -4.97 -6.26
C VAL A 64 24.85 -4.24 -7.22
N ASP A 65 24.38 -3.83 -8.40
CA ASP A 65 25.18 -3.15 -9.43
C ASP A 65 24.72 -1.72 -9.79
N PHE A 66 23.75 -1.13 -9.08
CA PHE A 66 23.33 0.25 -9.35
C PHE A 66 24.01 1.26 -8.41
N PRO A 67 24.61 2.35 -8.94
CA PRO A 67 25.35 3.31 -8.14
C PRO A 67 24.44 3.98 -7.10
N PHE A 68 24.95 4.18 -5.89
CA PHE A 68 24.28 4.84 -4.76
C PHE A 68 23.52 6.14 -5.10
N SER A 69 23.92 6.84 -6.18
CA SER A 69 23.23 8.02 -6.72
C SER A 69 21.79 7.76 -7.18
N ASP A 70 21.45 6.53 -7.59
CA ASP A 70 20.12 6.18 -8.11
C ASP A 70 19.10 5.89 -6.99
N HIS A 71 19.55 5.64 -5.77
CA HIS A 71 18.68 5.38 -4.62
C HIS A 71 18.29 6.64 -3.85
N ALA A 72 19.07 7.73 -3.95
CA ALA A 72 18.84 8.95 -3.18
C ALA A 72 17.43 9.54 -3.41
N SER A 73 16.98 9.59 -4.67
CA SER A 73 15.64 10.07 -5.04
C SER A 73 14.53 9.17 -4.48
N ALA A 74 14.72 7.85 -4.51
CA ALA A 74 13.77 6.89 -3.95
C ALA A 74 13.68 7.00 -2.42
N PHE A 75 14.79 7.25 -1.72
CA PHE A 75 14.80 7.54 -0.28
C PHE A 75 14.14 8.87 0.05
N ASP A 76 14.35 9.91 -0.76
CA ASP A 76 13.72 11.23 -0.58
C ASP A 76 12.20 11.16 -0.80
N GLU A 77 11.76 10.40 -1.82
CA GLU A 77 10.34 10.12 -2.04
C GLU A 77 9.73 9.31 -0.90
N LEU A 78 10.39 8.23 -0.46
CA LEU A 78 9.94 7.44 0.68
C LEU A 78 9.83 8.29 1.95
N SER A 79 10.82 9.14 2.21
CA SER A 79 10.83 10.05 3.36
C SER A 79 9.67 11.05 3.29
N ARG A 80 9.36 11.59 2.10
CA ARG A 80 8.20 12.48 1.90
C ARG A 80 6.88 11.73 2.11
N ASN A 81 6.74 10.51 1.58
CA ASN A 81 5.56 9.69 1.76
C ASN A 81 5.31 9.38 3.24
N ILE A 82 6.36 9.01 3.98
CA ILE A 82 6.29 8.77 5.43
C ILE A 82 5.92 10.06 6.19
N ALA A 83 6.49 11.20 5.82
CA ALA A 83 6.17 12.48 6.44
C ALA A 83 4.68 12.86 6.22
N GLU A 84 4.15 12.63 5.02
CA GLU A 84 2.75 12.88 4.71
C GLU A 84 1.82 11.92 5.48
N MET A 85 2.16 10.63 5.55
CA MET A 85 1.43 9.65 6.36
C MET A 85 1.38 10.06 7.84
N ARG A 86 2.49 10.57 8.39
CA ARG A 86 2.54 11.09 9.77
C ARG A 86 1.65 12.31 9.97
N ALA A 87 1.66 13.24 9.01
CA ALA A 87 0.81 14.43 9.06
C ALA A 87 -0.69 14.07 9.04
N LEU A 88 -1.09 13.07 8.25
CA LEU A 88 -2.47 12.55 8.23
C LEU A 88 -2.91 11.98 9.58
N LEU A 89 -1.97 11.41 10.35
CA LEU A 89 -2.20 10.87 11.68
C LEU A 89 -2.05 11.93 12.81
N GLY A 90 -1.63 13.15 12.49
CA GLY A 90 -1.44 14.24 13.45
C GLY A 90 -0.10 14.24 14.22
N TYR A 91 0.95 13.64 13.67
CA TYR A 91 2.31 13.57 14.25
C TYR A 91 3.36 14.46 13.58
#